data_AF-A0A8S3YYB5-F1
#
_entry.id   AF-A0A8S3YYB5-F1
#
_cell.length_a   1.000
_cell.length_b   1.000
_cell.length_c   1.000
_cell.angle_alpha   90.00
_cell.angle_beta   90.00
_cell.angle_gamma   90.00
#
_symmetry.space_group_name_H-M   'P 1'
#
loop_
_entity.id
_entity.type
_entity.pdbx_description
1 polymer ?
#
loop_
_entity_poly.entity_id
_entity_poly.type
_entity_poly.pdbx_seq_one_letter_code
_entity_poly.pdbx_strand_id
1 'polypeptide(L)'
;KYLAQFGYLRGPSRETQNLRSQDDLIRAIKALQRVRIPQTGFVDLRTQTLMLRPRCGNTDDFVDDVRVINDEEDGFQIRKRRYTVSTSRWPRTNITF
;
A
#
# COMPACT_ATOMS: atom_id res chain seq x y z
N LYS A 1 6.52 5.58 10.00
CA LYS A 1 6.10 4.28 10.60
C LYS A 1 4.87 3.69 9.91
N TYR A 2 3.71 4.37 9.95
CA TYR A 2 2.43 3.89 9.39
C TYR A 2 2.53 3.36 7.95
N LEU A 3 3.10 4.14 7.03
CA LEU A 3 3.20 3.77 5.61
C LEU A 3 4.01 2.48 5.37
N ALA A 4 5.04 2.21 6.18
CA ALA A 4 5.81 0.97 6.10
C ALA A 4 5.03 -0.22 6.66
N GLN A 5 4.33 -0.03 7.79
CA GLN A 5 3.54 -1.08 8.44
C GLN A 5 2.43 -1.64 7.53
N PHE A 6 1.77 -0.78 6.76
CA PHE A 6 0.67 -1.18 5.88
C PHE A 6 1.11 -1.49 4.45
N GLY A 7 2.41 -1.52 4.19
CA GLY A 7 2.95 -1.90 2.88
C GLY A 7 2.71 -0.85 1.79
N TYR A 8 2.71 0.45 2.13
CA TYR A 8 2.78 1.54 1.16
C TYR A 8 4.23 1.92 0.79
N LEU A 9 5.19 1.52 1.63
CA LEU A 9 6.61 1.74 1.42
C LEU A 9 7.32 0.38 1.32
N ARG A 10 8.13 0.19 0.27
CA ARG A 10 8.97 -1.00 0.09
C ARG A 10 10.16 -0.95 1.05
N GLY A 11 10.53 -2.09 1.63
CA GLY A 11 11.78 -2.27 2.38
C GLY A 11 11.60 -2.64 3.87
N PRO A 12 12.45 -3.54 4.39
CA PRO A 12 12.46 -3.90 5.81
C PRO A 12 13.22 -2.85 6.62
N SER A 13 12.80 -2.66 7.88
CA SER A 13 13.54 -1.99 8.95
C SER A 13 13.50 -0.44 9.06
N ARG A 14 13.54 0.01 10.32
CA ARG A 14 13.69 1.40 10.80
C ARG A 14 15.05 2.00 10.41
N GLU A 15 16.02 1.17 10.09
CA GLU A 15 17.43 1.56 9.94
C GLU A 15 17.72 2.12 8.54
N THR A 16 16.99 1.66 7.51
CA THR A 16 17.13 2.14 6.13
C THR A 16 16.24 3.35 5.79
N GLN A 17 15.57 3.93 6.79
CA GLN A 17 14.63 5.04 6.58
C GLN A 17 15.30 6.29 6.01
N ASN A 18 16.60 6.49 6.26
CA ASN A 18 17.35 7.67 5.86
C ASN A 18 17.78 7.69 4.38
N LEU A 19 17.68 6.55 3.67
CA LEU A 19 18.07 6.41 2.27
C LEU A 19 16.88 6.52 1.29
N ARG A 20 15.73 7.02 1.74
CA ARG A 20 14.51 7.09 0.92
C ARG A 20 14.44 8.40 0.14
N SER A 21 14.04 8.32 -1.13
CA SER A 21 13.73 9.52 -1.92
C SER A 21 12.45 10.18 -1.42
N GLN A 22 12.39 11.50 -1.46
CA GLN A 22 11.18 12.29 -1.19
C GLN A 22 10.01 11.86 -2.10
N ASP A 23 10.31 11.49 -3.35
CA ASP A 23 9.31 11.05 -4.32
C ASP A 23 8.62 9.75 -3.92
N ASP A 24 9.34 8.84 -3.25
CA ASP A 24 8.78 7.58 -2.76
C ASP A 24 7.77 7.84 -1.64
N LEU A 25 8.03 8.84 -0.80
CA LEU A 25 7.14 9.23 0.29
C LEU A 25 5.87 9.87 -0.26
N ILE A 26 5.99 10.76 -1.25
CA ILE A 26 4.85 11.38 -1.93
C ILE A 26 4.00 10.30 -2.61
N ARG A 27 4.62 9.37 -3.32
CA ARG A 27 3.93 8.24 -3.98
C ARG A 27 3.17 7.37 -2.97
N ALA A 28 3.79 7.06 -1.85
CA ALA A 28 3.16 6.28 -0.77
C ALA A 28 1.97 7.01 -0.14
N ILE A 29 2.06 8.32 0.05
CA ILE A 29 0.95 9.13 0.57
C ILE A 29 -0.20 9.17 -0.43
N LYS A 30 0.07 9.39 -1.72
CA LYS A 30 -0.97 9.35 -2.77
C LYS A 30 -1.66 7.98 -2.81
N ALA A 31 -0.91 6.89 -2.68
CA ALA A 31 -1.46 5.54 -2.63
C ALA A 31 -2.37 5.31 -1.41
N LEU A 32 -1.99 5.81 -0.23
CA LEU A 32 -2.84 5.80 0.96
C LEU A 32 -4.13 6.60 0.74
N GLN A 33 -3.99 7.81 0.22
CA GLN A 33 -5.09 8.73 0.01
C GLN A 33 -6.13 8.13 -0.93
N ARG A 34 -5.68 7.57 -2.06
CA ARG A 34 -6.52 6.93 -3.09
C ARG A 34 -7.61 6.00 -2.54
N VAL A 35 -7.39 5.35 -1.40
CA VAL A 35 -8.36 4.41 -0.83
C VAL A 35 -9.64 5.11 -0.33
N ARG A 36 -9.54 6.32 0.23
CA ARG A 36 -10.70 6.99 0.90
C ARG A 36 -10.74 8.51 0.83
N ILE A 37 -9.69 9.18 0.36
CA ILE A 37 -9.58 10.64 0.33
C ILE A 37 -8.90 11.11 -0.98
N PRO A 38 -9.08 12.39 -1.38
CA PRO A 38 -8.41 12.92 -2.57
C PRO A 38 -6.89 12.83 -2.47
N GLN A 39 -6.23 12.56 -3.60
CA GLN A 39 -4.78 12.45 -3.67
C GLN A 39 -4.16 13.85 -3.68
N THR A 40 -3.52 14.23 -2.59
CA THR A 40 -2.74 15.48 -2.49
C THR A 40 -1.24 15.21 -2.49
N GLY A 41 -0.81 14.04 -2.00
CA GLY A 41 0.59 13.69 -1.83
C GLY A 41 1.24 14.26 -0.56
N PHE A 42 0.48 14.98 0.27
CA PHE A 42 0.93 15.57 1.53
C PHE A 42 0.11 15.06 2.72
N VAL A 43 0.69 15.15 3.92
CA VAL A 43 0.06 14.66 5.16
C VAL A 43 -0.91 15.72 5.72
N ASP A 44 -2.05 15.86 5.05
CA ASP A 44 -3.11 16.78 5.46
C ASP A 44 -3.84 16.27 6.72
N LEU A 45 -4.63 17.14 7.37
CA LEU A 45 -5.46 16.77 8.53
C LEU A 45 -6.37 15.57 8.24
N ARG A 46 -6.90 15.47 7.01
CA ARG A 46 -7.73 14.34 6.55
C ARG A 46 -6.92 13.04 6.47
N THR A 47 -5.67 13.12 6.04
CA THR A 47 -4.74 11.99 6.00
C THR A 47 -4.39 11.54 7.42
N GLN A 48 -4.14 12.48 8.34
CA GLN A 48 -3.82 12.18 9.74
C GLN A 48 -5.00 11.52 10.46
N THR A 49 -6.20 12.09 10.34
CA THR A 49 -7.42 11.50 10.90
C THR A 49 -7.70 10.11 10.35
N LEU A 50 -7.38 9.87 9.08
CA LEU A 50 -7.47 8.53 8.48
C LEU A 50 -6.44 7.56 9.08
N MET A 51 -5.20 7.98 9.29
CA MET A 51 -4.16 7.14 9.91
C MET A 51 -4.45 6.80 11.39
N LEU A 52 -5.17 7.67 12.10
CA LEU A 52 -5.51 7.48 13.52
C LEU A 52 -6.71 6.54 13.75
N ARG A 53 -7.54 6.31 12.73
CA ARG A 53 -8.70 5.44 12.87
C ARG A 53 -8.28 3.98 13.10
N PRO A 54 -8.97 3.24 13.99
CA PRO A 54 -8.71 1.82 14.17
C PRO A 54 -8.98 1.06 12.86
N ARG A 55 -8.09 0.13 12.52
CA ARG A 55 -8.11 -0.62 11.26
C ARG A 55 -7.55 -2.03 11.45
N CYS A 56 -7.74 -2.89 10.45
CA CYS A 56 -7.13 -4.21 10.41
C CYS A 56 -5.60 -4.11 10.31
N GLY A 57 -4.89 -5.11 10.83
CA GLY A 57 -3.42 -5.18 10.81
C GLY A 57 -2.82 -5.71 9.50
N ASN A 58 -3.67 -6.14 8.54
CA ASN A 58 -3.20 -6.62 7.24
C ASN A 58 -2.65 -5.47 6.39
N THR A 59 -1.70 -5.80 5.51
CA THR A 59 -1.16 -4.88 4.50
C THR A 59 -2.20 -4.59 3.43
N ASP A 60 -2.14 -3.38 2.85
CA ASP A 60 -3.07 -2.99 1.79
C ASP A 60 -2.57 -3.37 0.37
N ASP A 61 -1.40 -4.03 0.29
CA ASP A 61 -0.88 -4.71 -0.90
C ASP A 61 -0.66 -3.83 -2.15
N PHE A 62 -0.26 -2.56 -1.98
CA PHE A 62 -0.02 -1.64 -3.11
C PHE A 62 1.40 -1.68 -3.70
N VAL A 63 2.31 -2.47 -3.14
CA VAL A 63 3.75 -2.40 -3.46
C VAL A 63 4.20 -3.33 -4.60
N ASP A 64 3.33 -4.18 -5.16
CA ASP A 64 3.71 -5.13 -6.22
C ASP A 64 3.43 -4.65 -7.67
N ASP A 65 2.77 -3.49 -7.84
CA ASP A 65 2.40 -2.95 -9.18
C ASP A 65 3.43 -1.95 -9.75
N VAL A 66 4.61 -1.80 -9.14
CA VAL A 66 5.69 -0.93 -9.66
C VAL A 66 6.84 -1.77 -10.20
N ARG A 67 6.55 -2.58 -11.23
CA ARG A 67 7.56 -2.76 -12.27
C ARG A 67 7.52 -1.47 -13.08
N VAL A 68 8.66 -0.78 -13.10
CA VAL A 68 9.01 0.29 -14.02
C VAL A 68 8.41 -0.05 -15.39
N ILE A 69 7.28 0.59 -15.73
CA ILE A 69 6.91 0.78 -17.11
C ILE A 69 7.24 2.24 -17.32
N ASN A 70 8.22 2.44 -18.18
CA ASN A 70 8.60 3.72 -18.70
C ASN A 70 7.34 4.44 -19.21
N ASP A 71 7.41 5.76 -19.28
CA ASP A 71 6.47 6.63 -19.98
C ASP A 71 5.31 7.19 -19.12
N GLU A 72 5.52 8.47 -18.78
CA GLU A 72 4.62 9.62 -18.89
C GLU A 72 3.16 9.47 -18.43
N GLU A 73 2.86 10.22 -17.37
CA GLU A 73 1.54 10.67 -16.91
C GLU A 73 0.49 9.58 -16.62
N ASP A 74 0.28 9.31 -15.32
CA ASP A 74 -0.81 8.46 -14.79
C ASP A 74 -0.76 6.95 -15.13
N GLY A 75 0.44 6.35 -15.06
CA GLY A 75 0.63 4.90 -15.13
C GLY A 75 0.17 4.11 -13.88
N PHE A 76 -1.14 4.05 -13.61
CA PHE A 76 -1.70 3.18 -12.55
C PHE A 76 -1.95 1.76 -13.09
N GLN A 77 -0.92 0.90 -13.03
CA GLN A 77 -1.02 -0.48 -13.46
C GLN A 77 -2.14 -1.24 -12.71
N ILE A 78 -2.93 -1.97 -13.51
CA ILE A 78 -4.07 -2.78 -13.12
C ILE A 78 -3.59 -3.94 -12.24
N ARG A 79 -4.24 -4.10 -11.08
CA ARG A 79 -4.05 -5.21 -10.12
C ARG A 79 -3.82 -6.54 -10.84
N LYS A 80 -2.58 -7.01 -10.92
CA LYS A 80 -2.31 -8.40 -11.30
C LYS A 80 -2.64 -9.28 -10.10
N ARG A 81 -3.64 -10.15 -10.25
CA ARG A 81 -4.05 -11.11 -9.22
C ARG A 81 -2.81 -11.86 -8.73
N ARG A 82 -2.54 -11.84 -7.42
CA ARG A 82 -1.51 -12.71 -6.83
C ARG A 82 -1.86 -14.15 -7.15
N TYR A 83 -0.98 -14.84 -7.86
CA TYR A 83 -0.99 -16.29 -7.89
C TYR A 83 -0.39 -16.76 -6.55
N THR A 84 -1.19 -16.75 -5.48
CA THR A 84 -0.87 -17.62 -4.36
C THR A 84 -0.96 -19.05 -4.89
N VAL A 85 0.11 -19.85 -4.71
CA VAL A 85 0.11 -21.26 -5.14
C VAL A 85 -1.07 -22.03 -4.52
N SER A 86 -1.56 -21.56 -3.37
CA SER A 86 -2.82 -21.99 -2.76
C SER A 86 -3.98 -21.09 -3.19
N THR A 87 -5.12 -21.68 -3.53
CA THR A 87 -6.36 -20.94 -3.76
C THR A 87 -6.78 -20.20 -2.48
N SER A 88 -7.15 -18.92 -2.59
CA SER A 88 -7.68 -18.14 -1.46
C SER A 88 -9.04 -18.65 -0.95
N ARG A 89 -9.57 -19.70 -1.58
CA ARG A 89 -10.87 -20.28 -1.26
C ARG A 89 -10.67 -21.58 -0.48
N TRP A 90 -11.36 -21.71 0.64
CA TRP A 90 -11.44 -23.00 1.32
C TRP A 90 -12.02 -24.06 0.37
N PRO A 91 -11.37 -25.21 0.19
CA PRO A 91 -11.85 -26.26 -0.71
C PRO A 91 -13.13 -26.93 -0.21
N ARG A 92 -13.44 -26.77 1.08
CA ARG A 92 -14.65 -27.30 1.74
C ARG A 92 -15.39 -26.18 2.45
N THR A 93 -16.70 -26.36 2.62
CA THR A 93 -17.62 -25.38 3.22
C THR A 93 -17.81 -25.56 4.72
N ASN A 94 -17.55 -26.76 5.26
CA ASN A 94 -17.56 -26.99 6.70
C ASN A 94 -16.19 -26.62 7.27
N ILE A 95 -16.12 -25.44 7.90
CA ILE A 95 -14.93 -24.88 8.51
C ILE A 95 -15.09 -24.97 10.02
N THR A 96 -14.14 -25.60 10.70
CA THR A 96 -14.04 -25.60 12.17
C THR A 96 -13.14 -24.45 12.63
N PHE A 97 -13.49 -23.80 13.74
CA PHE A 97 -12.82 -22.61 14.26
C PHE A 97 -12.00 -22.92 15.53
#